data_AF-A0A970VP50-F1
#
_entry.id   AF-A0A970VP50-F1
#
_cell.length_a   1.000
_cell.length_b   1.000
_cell.length_c   1.000
_cell.angle_alpha   90.00
_cell.angle_beta   90.00
_cell.angle_gamma   90.00
#
_symmetry.space_group_name_H-M   'P 1'
#
loop_
_entity.id
_entity.type
_entity.pdbx_description
1 polymer ?
#
loop_
_entity_poly.entity_id
_entity_poly.type
_entity_poly.pdbx_seq_one_letter_code
_entity_poly.pdbx_strand_id
1 'polypeptide(L)'
;MVVNKPGVTIKGYPGALIELRAAVIPLTVLGSGVTIDGLTITSDEAYAVEFIQIGGSNHRIINNTIFGPEQAGPSTGWVVNRGFVTQANNATDILVRNNIFFSLRQPAYLNPNTTGHIIGNVVYNTRGFVVDRAVFVFSGNSWGIPDNAVDIALLTGTISGPPYDPLTILSANNSNASISDQRP
;
A
#
# COMPACT_ATOMS: atom_id res chain seq x y z
N MET A 1 4.59 4.53 16.92
CA MET A 1 4.44 3.35 17.80
C MET A 1 5.16 2.17 17.18
N VAL A 2 5.93 1.43 17.96
CA VAL A 2 6.58 0.18 17.52
C VAL A 2 5.78 -1.02 18.01
N VAL A 3 5.43 -1.93 17.11
CA VAL A 3 4.68 -3.17 17.38
C VAL A 3 5.61 -4.35 17.18
N ASN A 4 6.32 -4.75 18.24
CA ASN A 4 7.33 -5.81 18.19
C ASN A 4 6.89 -7.15 18.79
N LYS A 5 5.65 -7.23 19.28
CA LYS A 5 5.06 -8.47 19.81
C LYS A 5 4.28 -9.19 18.71
N PRO A 6 4.38 -10.53 18.63
CA PRO A 6 3.64 -11.29 17.65
C PRO A 6 2.14 -11.31 17.97
N GLY A 7 1.30 -11.47 16.94
CA GLY A 7 -0.14 -11.69 17.09
C GLY A 7 -0.94 -10.49 17.61
N VAL A 8 -0.34 -9.29 17.65
CA VAL A 8 -1.05 -8.08 18.08
C VAL A 8 -2.13 -7.69 17.07
N THR A 9 -3.31 -7.33 17.55
CA THR A 9 -4.35 -6.70 16.73
C THR A 9 -4.50 -5.25 17.15
N ILE A 10 -4.31 -4.33 16.21
CA ILE A 10 -4.64 -2.92 16.34
C ILE A 10 -5.98 -2.71 15.64
N LYS A 11 -7.02 -2.45 16.42
CA LYS A 11 -8.38 -2.34 15.92
C LYS A 11 -8.95 -0.95 16.15
N GLY A 12 -9.40 -0.30 15.09
CA GLY A 12 -10.17 0.93 15.16
C GLY A 12 -11.61 0.67 15.60
N TYR A 13 -12.11 1.52 16.49
CA TYR A 13 -13.54 1.73 16.64
C TYR A 13 -14.06 2.56 15.45
N PRO A 14 -15.37 2.51 15.13
CA PRO A 14 -15.94 3.41 14.12
C PRO A 14 -15.56 4.87 14.40
N GLY A 15 -14.96 5.54 13.41
CA GLY A 15 -14.47 6.92 13.54
C GLY A 15 -13.09 7.06 14.19
N ALA A 16 -12.38 5.97 14.50
CA ALA A 16 -11.01 6.04 15.02
C ALA A 16 -10.07 6.67 13.97
N LEU A 17 -9.42 7.77 14.37
CA LEU A 17 -8.51 8.54 13.54
C LEU A 17 -7.10 8.52 14.13
N ILE A 18 -6.13 8.13 13.31
CA ILE A 18 -4.71 8.43 13.52
C ILE A 18 -4.36 9.56 12.57
N GLU A 19 -4.18 10.76 13.11
CA GLU A 19 -3.74 11.93 12.36
C GLU A 19 -2.30 12.25 12.72
N LEU A 20 -1.44 12.21 11.71
CA LEU A 20 -0.03 12.54 11.85
C LEU A 20 0.16 14.05 11.83
N ARG A 21 0.90 14.58 12.82
CA ARG A 21 1.19 16.02 13.01
C ARG A 21 2.69 16.34 12.91
N ALA A 22 3.49 15.39 12.44
CA ALA A 22 4.93 15.50 12.25
C ALA A 22 5.42 14.43 11.26
N ALA A 23 6.61 14.64 10.68
CA ALA A 23 7.22 13.69 9.75
C ALA A 23 7.81 12.45 10.46
N VAL A 24 6.93 11.56 10.93
CA VAL A 24 7.29 10.31 11.63
C VAL A 24 6.44 9.14 11.11
N ILE A 25 6.94 7.91 11.23
CA ILE A 25 6.14 6.71 10.91
C ILE A 25 5.28 6.36 12.13
N PRO A 26 3.93 6.49 12.08
CA PRO A 26 3.09 6.25 13.24
C PRO A 26 3.02 4.77 13.62
N LEU A 27 3.11 3.85 12.65
CA LEU A 27 3.07 2.40 12.90
C LEU A 27 4.29 1.71 12.29
N THR A 28 5.24 1.32 13.13
CA THR A 28 6.36 0.45 12.76
C THR A 28 6.09 -0.96 13.29
N VAL A 29 5.71 -1.88 12.42
CA VAL A 29 5.35 -3.26 12.77
C VAL A 29 6.56 -4.17 12.53
N LEU A 30 6.99 -4.88 13.57
CA LEU A 30 8.19 -5.74 13.56
C LEU A 30 7.89 -7.18 14.02
N GLY A 31 6.93 -7.37 14.93
CA GLY A 31 6.47 -8.71 15.31
C GLY A 31 5.64 -9.32 14.18
N SER A 32 5.58 -10.65 14.06
CA SER A 32 4.79 -11.37 13.03
C SER A 32 3.34 -11.61 13.45
N GLY A 33 2.41 -11.85 12.52
CA GLY A 33 1.01 -12.16 12.86
C GLY A 33 0.17 -10.95 13.24
N VAL A 34 0.67 -9.73 13.01
CA VAL A 34 -0.02 -8.48 13.40
C VAL A 34 -1.16 -8.17 12.44
N THR A 35 -2.31 -7.78 12.99
CA THR A 35 -3.49 -7.30 12.26
C THR A 35 -3.73 -5.81 12.54
N ILE A 36 -3.92 -5.03 11.49
CA ILE A 36 -4.32 -3.62 11.51
C ILE A 36 -5.70 -3.56 10.84
N ASP A 37 -6.74 -3.30 11.64
CA ASP A 37 -8.14 -3.45 11.23
C ASP A 37 -8.97 -2.20 11.56
N GLY A 38 -9.70 -1.67 10.57
CA GLY A 38 -10.74 -0.68 10.81
C GLY A 38 -10.25 0.72 11.22
N LEU A 39 -8.99 1.08 10.93
CA LEU A 39 -8.46 2.41 11.23
C LEU A 39 -8.74 3.41 10.10
N THR A 40 -8.91 4.67 10.47
CA THR A 40 -8.72 5.81 9.56
C THR A 40 -7.37 6.46 9.83
N ILE A 41 -6.52 6.59 8.83
CA ILE A 41 -5.15 7.14 8.99
C ILE A 41 -4.90 8.25 7.97
N THR A 42 -4.43 9.40 8.45
CA THR A 42 -4.05 10.54 7.61
C THR A 42 -2.96 11.41 8.25
N SER A 43 -2.61 12.52 7.61
CA SER A 43 -1.74 13.56 8.11
C SER A 43 -2.30 14.94 7.79
N ASP A 44 -1.93 15.93 8.60
CA ASP A 44 -2.30 17.32 8.36
C ASP A 44 -1.57 17.96 7.19
N GLU A 45 -0.32 17.54 6.97
CA GLU A 45 0.52 17.95 5.85
C GLU A 45 1.11 16.73 5.14
N ALA A 46 1.53 16.90 3.88
CA ALA A 46 2.17 15.81 3.15
C ALA A 46 3.60 15.61 3.65
N TYR A 47 3.81 14.60 4.50
CA TYR A 47 5.14 14.23 4.98
C TYR A 47 5.77 13.15 4.08
N ALA A 48 7.07 13.25 3.82
CA ALA A 48 7.82 12.30 2.98
C ALA A 48 8.12 10.96 3.71
N VAL A 49 7.08 10.36 4.31
CA VAL A 49 7.12 9.12 5.09
C VAL A 49 5.89 8.27 4.79
N GLU A 50 5.95 7.00 5.17
CA GLU A 50 4.80 6.10 5.20
C GLU A 50 4.03 6.15 6.52
N PHE A 51 2.73 5.85 6.46
CA PHE A 51 1.93 5.65 7.67
C PHE A 51 2.24 4.31 8.35
N ILE A 52 2.45 3.26 7.57
CA ILE A 52 2.68 1.92 8.09
C ILE A 52 3.96 1.35 7.49
N GLN A 53 4.96 1.08 8.33
CA GLN A 53 6.13 0.31 7.94
C GLN A 53 5.99 -1.13 8.44
N ILE A 54 6.06 -2.11 7.54
CA ILE A 54 5.83 -3.53 7.83
C ILE A 54 7.12 -4.33 7.67
N GLY A 55 7.72 -4.78 8.77
CA GLY A 55 8.55 -5.97 8.83
C GLY A 55 7.79 -7.13 9.47
N GLY A 56 8.41 -8.30 9.57
CA GLY A 56 7.76 -9.54 10.02
C GLY A 56 6.80 -10.13 8.98
N SER A 57 6.25 -11.31 9.28
CA SER A 57 5.42 -12.07 8.34
C SER A 57 4.00 -12.31 8.83
N ASN A 58 3.11 -12.78 7.94
CA ASN A 58 1.71 -13.14 8.23
C ASN A 58 0.91 -11.94 8.77
N HIS A 59 1.00 -10.81 8.07
CA HIS A 59 0.32 -9.58 8.45
C HIS A 59 -1.01 -9.39 7.75
N ARG A 60 -1.91 -8.66 8.41
CA ARG A 60 -3.21 -8.27 7.86
C ARG A 60 -3.37 -6.76 7.99
N ILE A 61 -3.46 -6.05 6.86
CA ILE A 61 -3.90 -4.66 6.81
C ILE A 61 -5.27 -4.67 6.15
N ILE A 62 -6.33 -4.58 6.94
CA ILE A 62 -7.69 -4.83 6.48
C ILE A 62 -8.70 -3.76 6.89
N ASN A 63 -9.68 -3.50 6.03
CA ASN A 63 -10.82 -2.61 6.32
C ASN A 63 -10.42 -1.19 6.78
N ASN A 64 -9.24 -0.70 6.40
CA ASN A 64 -8.77 0.63 6.78
C ASN A 64 -9.09 1.67 5.71
N THR A 65 -9.17 2.93 6.11
CA THR A 65 -9.20 4.10 5.21
C THR A 65 -7.91 4.88 5.42
N ILE A 66 -7.03 4.92 4.43
CA ILE A 66 -5.67 5.48 4.56
C ILE A 66 -5.46 6.52 3.47
N PHE A 67 -5.28 7.78 3.85
CA PHE A 67 -5.20 8.86 2.86
C PHE A 67 -4.25 9.97 3.26
N GLY A 68 -3.68 10.64 2.27
CA GLY A 68 -2.88 11.85 2.49
C GLY A 68 -3.71 13.13 2.36
N PRO A 69 -3.17 14.28 2.77
CA PRO A 69 -3.79 15.57 2.47
C PRO A 69 -3.73 15.87 0.96
N GLU A 70 -4.55 16.81 0.52
CA GLU A 70 -4.55 17.26 -0.86
C GLU A 70 -3.20 17.87 -1.24
N GLN A 71 -2.70 17.54 -2.44
CA GLN A 71 -1.47 18.10 -2.98
C GLN A 71 -1.76 18.75 -4.33
N ALA A 72 -1.42 20.03 -4.44
CA ALA A 72 -1.71 20.80 -5.63
C ALA A 72 -0.87 20.35 -6.84
N GLY A 73 -1.43 20.54 -8.04
CA GLY A 73 -0.73 20.33 -9.30
C GLY A 73 -0.52 18.85 -9.67
N PRO A 74 0.28 18.58 -10.72
CA PRO A 74 0.48 17.23 -11.23
C PRO A 74 1.11 16.30 -10.18
N SER A 75 0.58 15.07 -10.10
CA SER A 75 1.06 14.08 -9.13
C SER A 75 2.52 13.68 -9.30
N THR A 76 3.22 14.09 -10.36
CA THR A 76 4.67 13.90 -10.53
C THR A 76 5.50 14.74 -9.57
N GLY A 77 4.99 15.89 -9.10
CA GLY A 77 5.64 16.79 -8.15
C GLY A 77 5.27 16.59 -6.68
N TRP A 78 4.28 15.75 -6.39
CA TRP A 78 3.81 15.50 -5.02
C TRP A 78 4.91 14.94 -4.10
N VAL A 79 4.88 15.38 -2.84
CA VAL A 79 5.68 14.81 -1.75
C VAL A 79 5.37 13.33 -1.64
N VAL A 80 6.42 12.53 -1.40
CA VAL A 80 6.32 11.08 -1.37
C VAL A 80 5.78 10.57 -0.03
N ASN A 81 4.51 10.85 0.24
CA ASN A 81 3.74 10.26 1.33
C ASN A 81 3.15 8.90 0.91
N ARG A 82 3.14 7.93 1.82
CA ARG A 82 2.75 6.55 1.51
C ARG A 82 1.77 5.96 2.50
N GLY A 83 0.88 5.10 2.01
CA GLY A 83 0.01 4.30 2.88
C GLY A 83 0.82 3.31 3.70
N PHE A 84 1.49 2.37 3.02
CA PHE A 84 2.43 1.47 3.69
C PHE A 84 3.68 1.15 2.87
N VAL A 85 4.72 0.69 3.57
CA VAL A 85 5.99 0.23 3.00
C VAL A 85 6.39 -1.08 3.65
N THR A 86 6.73 -2.10 2.86
CA THR A 86 7.31 -3.33 3.40
C THR A 86 8.81 -3.13 3.67
N GLN A 87 9.38 -3.70 4.71
CA GLN A 87 10.82 -3.73 4.92
C GLN A 87 11.43 -4.80 4.01
N ALA A 88 12.42 -4.42 3.20
CA ALA A 88 13.07 -5.33 2.24
C ALA A 88 13.61 -6.59 2.94
N ASN A 89 13.45 -7.75 2.31
CA ASN A 89 13.90 -9.07 2.80
C ASN A 89 13.30 -9.53 4.13
N ASN A 90 12.34 -8.81 4.70
CA ASN A 90 11.87 -9.03 6.05
C ASN A 90 10.33 -8.99 6.18
N ALA A 91 9.60 -9.15 5.07
CA ALA A 91 8.14 -9.16 5.09
C ALA A 91 7.55 -10.16 4.10
N THR A 92 6.89 -11.21 4.59
CA THR A 92 6.26 -12.24 3.75
C THR A 92 4.85 -12.55 4.23
N ASP A 93 4.01 -13.06 3.33
CA ASP A 93 2.61 -13.39 3.65
C ASP A 93 1.83 -12.18 4.19
N ILE A 94 1.92 -11.05 3.49
CA ILE A 94 1.21 -9.82 3.86
C ILE A 94 -0.14 -9.79 3.12
N LEU A 95 -1.25 -9.79 3.85
CA LEU A 95 -2.59 -9.61 3.30
C LEU A 95 -3.04 -8.16 3.46
N VAL A 96 -3.27 -7.48 2.35
CA VAL A 96 -3.83 -6.13 2.28
C VAL A 96 -5.19 -6.21 1.61
N ARG A 97 -6.28 -6.06 2.38
CA ARG A 97 -7.62 -6.36 1.86
C ARG A 97 -8.71 -5.40 2.32
N ASN A 98 -9.61 -5.06 1.40
CA ASN A 98 -10.79 -4.22 1.67
C ASN A 98 -10.45 -2.85 2.27
N ASN A 99 -9.27 -2.30 1.98
CA ASN A 99 -8.90 -0.95 2.38
C ASN A 99 -9.30 0.06 1.31
N ILE A 100 -9.39 1.32 1.70
CA ILE A 100 -9.50 2.47 0.82
C ILE A 100 -8.21 3.28 0.91
N PHE A 101 -7.56 3.55 -0.21
CA PHE A 101 -6.38 4.40 -0.29
C PHE A 101 -6.61 5.60 -1.21
N PHE A 102 -6.33 6.82 -0.76
CA PHE A 102 -6.45 7.98 -1.66
C PHE A 102 -5.59 9.17 -1.30
N SER A 103 -5.38 10.09 -2.25
CA SER A 103 -4.64 11.35 -2.06
C SER A 103 -3.22 11.13 -1.47
N LEU A 104 -2.59 10.04 -1.88
CA LEU A 104 -1.23 9.65 -1.51
C LEU A 104 -0.37 9.68 -2.76
N ARG A 105 0.93 9.96 -2.62
CA ARG A 105 1.85 9.69 -3.72
C ARG A 105 1.78 8.22 -4.11
N GLN A 106 1.84 7.32 -3.14
CA GLN A 106 1.78 5.87 -3.35
C GLN A 106 0.92 5.22 -2.26
N PRO A 107 -0.14 4.45 -2.59
CA PRO A 107 -0.82 3.60 -1.62
C PRO A 107 0.15 2.63 -0.93
N ALA A 108 1.11 2.08 -1.69
CA ALA A 108 2.20 1.29 -1.14
C ALA A 108 3.49 1.34 -1.95
N TYR A 109 4.61 1.12 -1.27
CA TYR A 109 5.87 0.72 -1.89
C TYR A 109 6.27 -0.66 -1.37
N LEU A 110 6.27 -1.65 -2.25
CA LEU A 110 6.56 -3.05 -1.95
C LEU A 110 8.02 -3.31 -2.25
N ASN A 111 8.84 -3.31 -1.20
CA ASN A 111 10.28 -3.44 -1.31
C ASN A 111 10.73 -4.85 -1.73
N PRO A 112 11.98 -5.00 -2.20
CA PRO A 112 12.51 -6.27 -2.70
C PRO A 112 12.38 -7.43 -1.72
N ASN A 113 12.16 -8.62 -2.28
CA ASN A 113 12.08 -9.88 -1.54
C ASN A 113 11.00 -9.87 -0.44
N THR A 114 9.88 -9.22 -0.73
CA THR A 114 8.67 -9.26 0.10
C THR A 114 7.51 -9.89 -0.64
N THR A 115 6.59 -10.54 0.07
CA THR A 115 5.49 -11.30 -0.55
C THR A 115 4.13 -11.06 0.08
N GLY A 116 3.07 -11.22 -0.70
CA GLY A 116 1.71 -11.12 -0.16
C GLY A 116 0.60 -11.04 -1.19
N HIS A 117 -0.53 -10.52 -0.74
CA HIS A 117 -1.78 -10.41 -1.48
C HIS A 117 -2.40 -9.02 -1.28
N ILE A 118 -2.72 -8.34 -2.37
CA ILE A 118 -3.43 -7.06 -2.38
C ILE A 118 -4.78 -7.31 -3.04
N ILE A 119 -5.84 -7.41 -2.24
CA ILE A 119 -7.14 -7.93 -2.68
C ILE A 119 -8.29 -6.98 -2.33
N GLY A 120 -9.15 -6.66 -3.30
CA GLY A 120 -10.42 -5.97 -3.00
C GLY A 120 -10.27 -4.57 -2.40
N ASN A 121 -9.14 -3.89 -2.63
CA ASN A 121 -8.94 -2.51 -2.17
C ASN A 121 -9.49 -1.53 -3.20
N VAL A 122 -9.89 -0.34 -2.73
CA VAL A 122 -10.29 0.80 -3.58
C VAL A 122 -9.16 1.84 -3.54
N VAL A 123 -8.65 2.25 -4.69
CA VAL A 123 -7.52 3.20 -4.77
C VAL A 123 -7.77 4.30 -5.78
N TYR A 124 -7.59 5.56 -5.39
CA TYR A 124 -7.80 6.70 -6.29
C TYR A 124 -6.98 7.93 -5.90
N ASN A 125 -6.77 8.85 -6.83
CA ASN A 125 -5.99 10.07 -6.63
C ASN A 125 -4.58 9.77 -6.08
N THR A 126 -3.92 8.76 -6.65
CA THR A 126 -2.55 8.35 -6.29
C THR A 126 -1.67 8.14 -7.53
N ARG A 127 -0.46 7.61 -7.34
CA ARG A 127 0.33 7.03 -8.45
C ARG A 127 0.43 5.51 -8.43
N GLY A 128 -0.52 4.85 -7.75
CA GLY A 128 -0.65 3.41 -7.77
C GLY A 128 0.33 2.66 -6.88
N PHE A 129 0.10 1.36 -6.75
CA PHE A 129 0.98 0.46 -6.02
C PHE A 129 2.31 0.32 -6.75
N VAL A 130 3.41 0.46 -6.02
CA VAL A 130 4.75 0.28 -6.58
C VAL A 130 5.32 -1.06 -6.15
N VAL A 131 5.63 -1.90 -7.14
CA VAL A 131 6.26 -3.21 -6.96
C VAL A 131 7.73 -3.08 -7.34
N ASP A 132 8.63 -3.19 -6.37
CA ASP A 132 10.07 -3.24 -6.58
C ASP A 132 10.60 -4.61 -6.18
N ARG A 133 10.76 -5.52 -7.17
CA ARG A 133 11.33 -6.88 -6.94
C ARG A 133 10.62 -7.65 -5.81
N ALA A 134 9.34 -7.35 -5.59
CA ALA A 134 8.46 -8.05 -4.67
C ALA A 134 7.59 -9.05 -5.44
N VAL A 135 6.91 -9.95 -4.71
CA VAL A 135 5.97 -10.92 -5.30
C VAL A 135 4.61 -10.81 -4.59
N PHE A 136 3.72 -10.04 -5.20
CA PHE A 136 2.38 -9.80 -4.68
C PHE A 136 1.31 -10.18 -5.70
N VAL A 137 0.30 -10.93 -5.25
CA VAL A 137 -0.88 -11.24 -6.05
C VAL A 137 -1.90 -10.12 -5.90
N PHE A 138 -2.27 -9.50 -7.02
CA PHE A 138 -3.32 -8.49 -7.08
C PHE A 138 -4.62 -9.10 -7.61
N SER A 139 -5.73 -8.93 -6.92
CA SER A 139 -7.03 -9.41 -7.39
C SER A 139 -8.20 -8.58 -6.87
N GLY A 140 -9.14 -8.24 -7.76
CA GLY A 140 -10.39 -7.57 -7.41
C GLY A 140 -10.23 -6.15 -6.86
N ASN A 141 -9.05 -5.53 -7.00
CA ASN A 141 -8.88 -4.12 -6.65
C ASN A 141 -9.60 -3.25 -7.68
N SER A 142 -10.10 -2.09 -7.23
CA SER A 142 -10.82 -1.14 -8.06
C SER A 142 -10.25 0.27 -7.93
N TRP A 143 -10.52 1.08 -8.95
CA TRP A 143 -9.92 2.40 -9.12
C TRP A 143 -11.03 3.44 -9.18
N GLY A 144 -10.90 4.49 -8.37
CA GLY A 144 -11.91 5.54 -8.24
C GLY A 144 -11.51 6.84 -8.93
N ILE A 145 -12.34 7.87 -8.74
CA ILE A 145 -12.11 9.23 -9.24
C ILE A 145 -11.76 10.15 -8.05
N PRO A 146 -10.79 11.06 -8.16
CA PRO A 146 -9.90 11.28 -9.33
C PRO A 146 -9.02 10.08 -9.66
N ASP A 147 -8.70 9.87 -10.94
CA ASP A 147 -7.94 8.71 -11.38
C ASP A 147 -6.52 8.66 -10.79
N ASN A 148 -5.96 7.46 -10.68
CA ASN A 148 -4.54 7.31 -10.40
C ASN A 148 -3.71 7.68 -11.64
N ALA A 149 -2.46 8.08 -11.45
CA ALA A 149 -1.54 8.27 -12.57
C ALA A 149 -1.30 6.96 -13.34
N VAL A 150 -1.15 5.87 -12.59
CA VAL A 150 -1.19 4.46 -12.98
C VAL A 150 -1.67 3.68 -11.76
N ASP A 151 -2.23 2.49 -11.94
CA ASP A 151 -2.81 1.72 -10.83
C ASP A 151 -1.79 0.78 -10.19
N ILE A 152 -0.98 0.13 -11.02
CA ILE A 152 0.08 -0.79 -10.61
C ILE A 152 1.34 -0.48 -11.43
N ALA A 153 2.45 -0.22 -10.77
CA ALA A 153 3.76 -0.04 -11.40
C ALA A 153 4.69 -1.21 -11.05
N LEU A 154 5.17 -1.92 -12.07
CA LEU A 154 6.16 -2.97 -11.95
C LEU A 154 7.53 -2.38 -12.28
N LEU A 155 8.39 -2.19 -11.28
CA LEU A 155 9.70 -1.59 -11.48
C LEU A 155 10.69 -2.58 -12.08
N THR A 156 11.75 -2.05 -12.68
CA THR A 156 12.88 -2.82 -13.22
C THR A 156 13.39 -3.84 -12.21
N GLY A 157 13.53 -5.09 -12.65
CA GLY A 157 13.97 -6.21 -11.82
C GLY A 157 12.83 -6.99 -11.15
N THR A 158 11.59 -6.49 -11.18
CA THR A 158 10.40 -7.29 -10.86
C THR A 158 10.30 -8.47 -11.82
N ILE A 159 9.94 -9.64 -11.30
CA ILE A 159 9.96 -10.89 -12.08
C ILE A 159 8.98 -10.85 -13.26
N SER A 160 9.33 -11.57 -14.32
CA SER A 160 8.39 -11.99 -15.37
C SER A 160 7.72 -13.32 -14.97
N GLY A 161 6.54 -13.58 -15.54
CA GLY A 161 5.69 -14.72 -15.20
C GLY A 161 4.70 -14.41 -14.07
N PRO A 162 4.03 -15.45 -13.55
CA PRO A 162 3.12 -15.30 -12.42
C PRO A 162 3.83 -14.66 -11.20
N PRO A 163 3.16 -13.76 -10.46
CA PRO A 163 1.73 -13.44 -10.56
C PRO A 163 1.41 -12.26 -11.51
N TYR A 164 2.40 -11.67 -12.17
CA TYR A 164 2.21 -10.43 -12.93
C TYR A 164 1.80 -10.65 -14.38
N ASP A 165 2.24 -11.76 -14.99
CA ASP A 165 1.97 -12.05 -16.38
C ASP A 165 0.89 -13.12 -16.57
N PRO A 166 0.03 -13.01 -17.61
CA PRO A 166 0.00 -11.92 -18.60
C PRO A 166 -0.56 -10.61 -18.03
N LEU A 167 0.04 -9.47 -18.41
CA LEU A 167 -0.41 -8.14 -17.95
C LEU A 167 -1.88 -7.83 -18.26
N THR A 168 -2.41 -8.36 -19.36
CA THR A 168 -3.83 -8.23 -19.73
C THR A 168 -4.74 -8.90 -18.71
N ILE A 169 -4.32 -10.06 -18.18
CA ILE A 169 -5.05 -10.78 -17.14
C ILE A 169 -4.90 -10.08 -15.79
N LEU A 170 -3.70 -9.59 -15.46
CA LEU A 170 -3.46 -8.78 -14.26
C LEU A 170 -4.39 -7.54 -14.26
N SER A 171 -4.46 -6.83 -15.39
CA SER A 171 -5.33 -5.67 -15.58
C SER A 171 -6.80 -6.03 -15.44
N ALA A 172 -7.28 -7.04 -16.18
CA ALA A 172 -8.68 -7.45 -16.16
C ALA A 172 -9.14 -7.93 -14.77
N ASN A 173 -8.29 -8.67 -14.05
CA ASN A 173 -8.60 -9.14 -12.70
C ASN A 173 -8.64 -8.02 -11.66
N ASN A 174 -8.17 -6.83 -12.00
CA ASN A 174 -8.19 -5.65 -11.13
C ASN A 174 -8.93 -4.52 -11.82
N SER A 175 -10.16 -4.77 -12.27
CA SER A 175 -11.06 -3.72 -12.80
C SER A 175 -10.45 -2.91 -13.96
N ASN A 176 -9.77 -3.59 -14.90
CA ASN A 176 -9.08 -2.97 -16.04
C ASN A 176 -7.98 -1.98 -15.61
N ALA A 177 -7.17 -2.37 -14.62
CA ALA A 177 -6.08 -1.54 -14.10
C ALA A 177 -5.12 -1.05 -15.19
N SER A 178 -4.73 0.21 -15.10
CA SER A 178 -3.61 0.79 -15.83
C SER A 178 -2.29 0.28 -15.24
N ILE A 179 -1.56 -0.53 -16.02
CA ILE A 179 -0.29 -1.12 -15.60
C ILE A 179 0.89 -0.35 -16.21
N SER A 180 1.79 0.15 -15.37
CA SER A 180 3.10 0.63 -15.81
C SER A 180 4.12 -0.49 -15.69
N ASP A 181 4.44 -1.15 -16.80
CA ASP A 181 5.51 -2.14 -16.83
C ASP A 181 6.84 -1.48 -17.20
N GLN A 182 7.78 -1.49 -16.26
CA GLN A 182 9.14 -0.94 -16.40
C GLN A 182 10.20 -2.05 -16.32
N ARG A 183 9.75 -3.31 -16.41
CA ARG A 183 10.63 -4.47 -16.58
C ARG A 183 11.23 -4.43 -18.01
N PRO A 184 12.46 -4.95 -18.19
CA PRO A 184 13.08 -5.07 -19.50
C PRO A 184 12.38 -6.09 -20.40
#